data_AF-A0A960CCK1-F1
#
_entry.id   AF-A0A960CCK1-F1
#
_cell.length_a   1.000
_cell.length_b   1.000
_cell.length_c   1.000
_cell.angle_alpha   90.00
_cell.angle_beta   90.00
_cell.angle_gamma   90.00
#
_symmetry.space_group_name_H-M   'P 1'
#
loop_
_entity.id
_entity.type
_entity.pdbx_description
1 polymer ?
#
loop_
_entity_poly.entity_id
_entity_poly.type
_entity_poly.pdbx_seq_one_letter_code
_entity_poly.pdbx_strand_id
1 'polypeptide(L)'
;MNRLIVGAVLATASAIATGMAGPAGADASTAPAPPMGAANVVDRGAQALDWARDQMASNPDNPVQCETFVEQAYNHSFRYGSAIEAFNDLNAKGKIFTDTNGIPTGALVFTSDPRFDAGYGHVMLSQGDGTYLTANYVVAPKIRVVRLGQNRFLGWAYAP
;
A
#
# COMPACT_ATOMS: atom_id res chain seq x y z
N MET A 1 48.02 13.46 -13.94
CA MET A 1 47.29 12.84 -12.81
C MET A 1 46.66 13.96 -12.02
N ASN A 2 45.34 14.11 -12.13
CA ASN A 2 44.61 15.29 -11.67
C ASN A 2 44.43 15.34 -10.15
N ARG A 3 44.49 16.58 -9.65
CA ARG A 3 44.24 17.09 -8.29
C ARG A 3 42.72 16.98 -7.99
N LEU A 4 42.14 17.02 -6.78
CA LEU A 4 42.13 17.99 -5.66
C LEU A 4 41.08 17.43 -4.64
N ILE A 5 41.34 17.28 -3.33
CA ILE A 5 40.98 18.19 -2.20
C ILE A 5 39.46 18.34 -1.85
N VAL A 6 39.10 17.81 -0.67
CA VAL A 6 38.27 18.36 0.44
C VAL A 6 36.75 18.48 0.31
N GLY A 7 36.05 18.11 1.40
CA GLY A 7 34.91 18.88 1.90
C GLY A 7 33.78 18.08 2.54
N ALA A 8 33.88 17.79 3.84
CA ALA A 8 32.71 17.51 4.67
C ALA A 8 32.08 18.84 5.13
N VAL A 9 30.76 19.00 4.99
CA VAL A 9 29.97 19.98 5.75
C VAL A 9 28.58 19.40 6.04
N LEU A 10 28.32 19.17 7.32
CA LEU A 10 26.98 19.09 7.92
C LEU A 10 26.28 20.44 7.75
N ALA A 11 25.00 20.45 7.37
CA ALA A 11 24.14 21.60 7.62
C ALA A 11 22.71 21.17 7.90
N THR A 12 22.38 21.13 9.18
CA THR A 12 21.04 21.40 9.72
C THR A 12 20.52 22.72 9.15
N ALA A 13 19.29 22.75 8.65
CA ALA A 13 18.62 23.99 8.30
C ALA A 13 17.30 24.11 9.07
N SER A 14 17.34 24.95 10.11
CA SER A 14 16.20 25.58 10.73
C SER A 14 15.49 26.49 9.72
N ALA A 15 14.16 26.41 9.68
CA ALA A 15 13.35 27.34 8.91
C ALA A 15 13.19 28.67 9.67
N ILE A 16 13.55 29.77 9.02
CA ILE A 16 13.05 31.12 9.34
C ILE A 16 12.57 31.76 8.04
N ALA A 17 11.30 32.17 8.05
CA ALA A 17 10.66 32.90 6.97
C ALA A 17 11.09 34.38 6.99
N THR A 18 11.16 35.00 5.80
CA THR A 18 10.50 36.28 5.40
C THR A 18 11.32 36.98 4.31
N GLY A 19 10.69 37.32 3.16
CA GLY A 19 11.02 38.55 2.42
C GLY A 19 11.41 38.46 0.94
N MET A 20 10.47 38.90 0.08
CA MET A 20 10.64 39.77 -1.10
C MET A 20 11.26 39.26 -2.43
N ALA A 21 10.36 39.02 -3.39
CA ALA A 21 10.29 39.45 -4.81
C ALA A 21 11.54 39.49 -5.74
N GLY A 22 11.47 38.71 -6.84
CA GLY A 22 12.23 38.90 -8.09
C GLY A 22 12.08 37.71 -9.08
N PRO A 23 12.06 37.90 -10.41
CA PRO A 23 11.18 37.14 -11.32
C PRO A 23 11.80 35.96 -12.10
N ALA A 24 10.92 35.00 -12.41
CA ALA A 24 10.82 34.11 -13.59
C ALA A 24 12.08 33.45 -14.19
N GLY A 25 12.10 32.10 -14.12
CA GLY A 25 12.89 31.25 -15.01
C GLY A 25 12.74 29.75 -14.76
N ALA A 26 11.86 29.11 -15.54
CA ALA A 26 11.77 27.68 -15.87
C ALA A 26 11.35 26.67 -14.77
N ASP A 27 10.03 26.42 -14.76
CA ASP A 27 9.36 25.12 -14.72
C ASP A 27 10.11 23.91 -14.11
N ALA A 28 10.09 23.81 -12.78
CA ALA A 28 9.86 22.51 -12.16
C ALA A 28 8.36 22.30 -12.13
N SER A 29 7.83 21.38 -12.94
CA SER A 29 6.47 20.87 -12.78
C SER A 29 6.35 20.31 -11.37
N THR A 30 5.85 21.12 -10.44
CA THR A 30 5.46 20.69 -9.11
C THR A 30 4.37 19.65 -9.33
N ALA A 31 4.75 18.38 -9.24
CA ALA A 31 3.78 17.30 -9.06
C ALA A 31 2.84 17.75 -7.93
N PRO A 32 1.51 17.66 -8.10
CA PRO A 32 0.57 18.10 -7.08
C PRO A 32 1.00 17.51 -5.75
N ALA A 33 1.23 18.37 -4.75
CA ALA A 33 1.47 17.91 -3.40
C ALA A 33 0.33 16.91 -3.06
N PRO A 34 0.66 15.70 -2.59
CA PRO A 34 -0.37 14.75 -2.20
C PRO A 34 -1.32 15.48 -1.23
N PRO A 35 -2.64 15.36 -1.36
CA PRO A 35 -3.56 15.98 -0.40
C PRO A 35 -3.11 15.56 1.01
N MET A 36 -3.23 16.42 2.02
CA MET A 36 -2.75 16.14 3.40
C MET A 36 -3.23 14.79 4.00
N GLY A 37 -4.18 14.10 3.37
CA GLY A 37 -4.55 12.72 3.67
C GLY A 37 -3.58 11.64 3.15
N ALA A 38 -2.79 11.88 2.11
CA ALA A 38 -1.90 10.90 1.51
C ALA A 38 -0.67 10.59 2.37
N ALA A 39 -0.10 11.57 3.09
CA ALA A 39 0.95 11.30 4.07
C ALA A 39 0.44 10.40 5.20
N ASN A 40 -0.75 10.72 5.74
CA ASN A 40 -1.41 9.88 6.75
C ASN A 40 -1.80 8.48 6.23
N VAL A 41 -2.10 8.34 4.94
CA VAL A 41 -2.36 7.04 4.30
C VAL A 41 -1.06 6.24 4.12
N VAL A 42 0.04 6.90 3.76
CA VAL A 42 1.37 6.26 3.69
C VAL A 42 1.82 5.80 5.07
N ASP A 43 1.67 6.63 6.11
CA ASP A 43 2.05 6.28 7.48
C ASP A 43 1.23 5.09 8.03
N ARG A 44 -0.10 5.11 7.83
CA ARG A 44 -0.97 3.98 8.21
C ARG A 44 -0.69 2.74 7.37
N GLY A 45 -0.36 2.92 6.09
CA GLY A 45 0.07 1.84 5.21
C GLY A 45 1.37 1.18 5.66
N ALA A 46 2.34 1.96 6.11
CA ALA A 46 3.59 1.44 6.67
C ALA A 46 3.34 0.65 7.96
N GLN A 47 2.51 1.18 8.87
CA GLN A 47 2.12 0.49 10.11
C GLN A 47 1.39 -0.84 9.83
N ALA A 48 0.45 -0.84 8.88
CA ALA A 48 -0.26 -2.04 8.47
C ALA A 48 0.68 -3.10 7.90
N LEU A 49 1.67 -2.68 7.10
CA LEU A 49 2.68 -3.59 6.56
C LEU A 49 3.64 -4.12 7.62
N ASP A 50 4.03 -3.33 8.62
CA ASP A 50 4.86 -3.80 9.73
C ASP A 50 4.13 -4.86 10.55
N TRP A 51 2.87 -4.60 10.91
CA TRP A 51 2.03 -5.62 11.57
C TRP A 51 1.90 -6.88 10.71
N ALA A 52 1.66 -6.74 9.40
CA ALA A 52 1.51 -7.85 8.48
C ALA A 52 2.79 -8.70 8.38
N ARG A 53 3.98 -8.08 8.45
CA ARG A 53 5.27 -8.77 8.50
C ARG A 53 5.50 -9.47 9.83
N ASP A 54 5.09 -8.87 10.94
CA ASP A 54 5.16 -9.51 12.25
C ASP A 54 4.28 -10.77 12.30
N GLN A 55 3.08 -10.73 11.72
CA GLN A 55 2.23 -11.92 11.58
C GLN A 55 2.84 -12.95 10.63
N MET A 56 3.51 -12.52 9.55
CA MET A 56 4.25 -13.45 8.68
C MET A 56 5.38 -14.15 9.44
N ALA A 57 6.12 -13.41 10.27
CA ALA A 57 7.23 -13.94 11.07
C ALA A 57 6.75 -14.86 12.21
N SER A 58 5.56 -14.63 12.77
CA SER A 58 4.96 -15.51 13.77
C SER A 58 4.51 -16.86 13.20
N ASN A 59 4.42 -16.97 11.86
CA ASN A 59 4.04 -18.16 11.11
C ASN A 59 2.83 -18.89 11.73
N PRO A 60 1.63 -18.29 11.68
CA PRO A 60 0.46 -18.85 12.33
C PRO A 60 0.08 -20.20 11.72
N ASP A 61 -0.17 -21.18 12.58
CA ASP A 61 -0.67 -22.51 12.18
C ASP A 61 -2.17 -22.48 11.81
N ASN A 62 -2.90 -21.49 12.35
CA ASN A 62 -4.33 -21.32 12.09
C ASN A 62 -4.59 -20.69 10.71
N PRO A 63 -5.72 -21.02 10.07
CA PRO A 63 -6.10 -20.38 8.82
C PRO A 63 -6.29 -18.87 9.01
N VAL A 64 -5.68 -18.07 8.14
CA VAL A 64 -5.83 -16.61 8.13
C VAL A 64 -6.66 -16.21 6.92
N GLN A 65 -7.83 -15.62 7.15
CA GLN A 65 -8.70 -15.11 6.09
C GLN A 65 -8.15 -13.80 5.53
N CYS A 66 -8.15 -13.64 4.21
CA CYS A 66 -7.56 -12.47 3.56
C CYS A 66 -8.24 -11.14 3.95
N GLU A 67 -9.57 -11.12 4.08
CA GLU A 67 -10.30 -9.92 4.52
C GLU A 67 -9.98 -9.57 5.97
N THR A 68 -10.09 -10.54 6.87
CA THR A 68 -9.74 -10.34 8.29
C THR A 68 -8.29 -9.89 8.48
N PHE A 69 -7.37 -10.43 7.67
CA PHE A 69 -5.96 -10.06 7.71
C PHE A 69 -5.75 -8.58 7.39
N VAL A 70 -6.31 -8.09 6.28
CA VAL A 70 -6.12 -6.69 5.90
C VAL A 70 -6.84 -5.75 6.86
N GLU A 71 -8.00 -6.14 7.40
CA GLU A 71 -8.69 -5.32 8.40
C GLU A 71 -7.92 -5.23 9.72
N GLN A 72 -7.39 -6.34 10.22
CA GLN A 72 -6.55 -6.35 11.43
C GLN A 72 -5.28 -5.52 11.23
N ALA A 73 -4.67 -5.56 10.04
CA ALA A 73 -3.53 -4.71 9.72
C ALA A 73 -3.84 -3.21 9.85
N TYR A 74 -5.09 -2.81 9.59
CA TYR A 74 -5.56 -1.44 9.78
C TYR A 74 -6.26 -1.18 11.12
N ASN A 75 -6.11 -2.09 12.10
CA ASN A 75 -6.76 -2.02 13.41
C ASN A 75 -8.30 -1.85 13.30
N HIS A 76 -8.90 -2.50 12.29
CA HIS A 76 -10.33 -2.63 12.09
C HIS A 76 -10.78 -4.08 12.35
N SER A 77 -12.09 -4.29 12.45
CA SER A 77 -12.65 -5.61 12.70
C SER A 77 -13.95 -5.82 11.93
N PHE A 78 -13.95 -6.84 11.08
CA PHE A 78 -15.07 -7.51 10.41
C PHE A 78 -16.09 -6.56 9.78
N ARG A 79 -15.64 -5.61 8.94
CA ARG A 79 -16.54 -4.72 8.20
C ARG A 79 -17.18 -5.43 7.01
N TYR A 80 -16.47 -6.39 6.41
CA TYR A 80 -16.95 -7.18 5.28
C TYR A 80 -16.81 -8.69 5.57
N GLY A 81 -17.75 -9.49 5.05
CA GLY A 81 -17.71 -10.95 5.18
C GLY A 81 -16.77 -11.61 4.17
N SER A 82 -16.36 -10.88 3.13
CA SER A 82 -15.47 -11.36 2.07
C SER A 82 -14.80 -10.21 1.30
N ALA A 83 -13.71 -10.53 0.62
CA ALA A 83 -12.97 -9.57 -0.20
C ALA A 83 -13.82 -9.05 -1.39
N ILE A 84 -14.70 -9.87 -1.95
CA ILE A 84 -15.60 -9.45 -3.03
C ILE A 84 -16.67 -8.47 -2.53
N GLU A 85 -17.16 -8.62 -1.30
CA GLU A 85 -18.08 -7.64 -0.69
C GLU A 85 -17.40 -6.30 -0.46
N ALA A 86 -16.17 -6.31 0.08
CA ALA A 86 -15.36 -5.10 0.25
C ALA A 86 -15.11 -4.41 -1.10
N PHE A 87 -14.73 -5.19 -2.13
CA PHE A 87 -14.56 -4.70 -3.49
C PHE A 87 -15.84 -4.05 -4.03
N ASN A 88 -16.98 -4.74 -3.93
CA ASN A 88 -18.26 -4.26 -4.46
C ASN A 88 -18.71 -2.96 -3.79
N ASP A 89 -18.55 -2.85 -2.46
CA ASP A 89 -18.87 -1.62 -1.71
C ASP A 89 -17.98 -0.44 -2.15
N LEU A 90 -16.66 -0.67 -2.22
CA LEU A 90 -15.70 0.36 -2.64
C LEU A 90 -15.92 0.76 -4.11
N ASN A 91 -16.27 -0.20 -4.98
CA ASN A 91 -16.58 0.03 -6.38
C ASN A 91 -17.85 0.87 -6.54
N ALA A 92 -18.92 0.53 -5.80
CA ALA A 92 -20.17 1.30 -5.80
C ALA A 92 -19.97 2.75 -5.32
N LYS A 93 -18.94 2.99 -4.49
CA LYS A 93 -18.54 4.33 -4.01
C LYS A 93 -17.55 5.05 -4.94
N GLY A 94 -17.17 4.44 -6.07
CA GLY A 94 -16.19 5.02 -7.00
C GLY A 94 -14.77 5.12 -6.43
N LYS A 95 -14.42 4.26 -5.48
CA LYS A 95 -13.11 4.28 -4.79
C LYS A 95 -12.10 3.26 -5.35
N ILE A 96 -12.51 2.45 -6.32
CA ILE A 96 -11.64 1.47 -6.97
C ILE A 96 -10.90 2.12 -8.14
N PHE A 97 -9.58 1.96 -8.14
CA PHE A 97 -8.68 2.28 -9.22
C PHE A 97 -8.35 0.99 -9.98
N THR A 98 -8.39 1.01 -11.31
CA THR A 98 -8.23 -0.19 -12.15
C THR A 98 -6.89 -0.28 -12.85
N ASP A 99 -6.03 0.72 -12.71
CA ASP A 99 -4.67 0.66 -13.20
C ASP A 99 -3.77 -0.15 -12.24
N THR A 100 -2.71 -0.74 -12.78
CA THR A 100 -1.72 -1.49 -12.00
C THR A 100 -0.44 -0.71 -11.76
N ASN A 101 -0.38 0.56 -12.19
CA ASN A 101 0.86 1.32 -12.25
C ASN A 101 0.98 2.22 -11.01
N GLY A 102 2.01 1.98 -10.19
CA GLY A 102 2.27 2.84 -9.03
C GLY A 102 1.23 2.68 -7.91
N ILE A 103 0.69 1.47 -7.72
CA ILE A 103 -0.19 1.16 -6.59
C ILE A 103 0.56 1.51 -5.29
N PRO A 104 0.02 2.42 -4.45
CA PRO A 104 0.75 2.94 -3.30
C PRO A 104 0.91 1.88 -2.20
N THR A 105 1.93 2.08 -1.36
CA THR A 105 2.15 1.30 -0.14
C THR A 105 0.90 1.35 0.75
N GLY A 106 0.45 0.19 1.22
CA GLY A 106 -0.76 0.04 2.02
C GLY A 106 -2.07 0.03 1.22
N ALA A 107 -2.05 0.14 -0.11
CA ALA A 107 -3.29 -0.03 -0.86
C ALA A 107 -3.87 -1.44 -0.67
N LEU A 108 -5.20 -1.52 -0.60
CA LEU A 108 -5.93 -2.78 -0.66
C LEU A 108 -6.03 -3.18 -2.13
N VAL A 109 -5.54 -4.37 -2.46
CA VAL A 109 -5.47 -4.88 -3.83
C VAL A 109 -6.39 -6.07 -3.97
N PHE A 110 -7.42 -5.92 -4.81
CA PHE A 110 -8.47 -6.90 -5.02
C PHE A 110 -8.18 -7.72 -6.28
N THR A 111 -8.25 -9.03 -6.13
CA THR A 111 -8.12 -10.00 -7.20
C THR A 111 -9.23 -11.03 -7.08
N SER A 112 -9.53 -11.72 -8.18
CA SER A 112 -10.43 -12.87 -8.14
C SER A 112 -9.95 -13.95 -9.09
N ASP A 113 -10.01 -15.18 -8.63
CA ASP A 113 -9.93 -16.36 -9.46
C ASP A 113 -10.92 -17.39 -8.91
N PRO A 114 -12.07 -17.61 -9.58
CA PRO A 114 -13.09 -18.55 -9.15
C PRO A 114 -12.58 -19.97 -8.86
N ARG A 115 -11.44 -20.36 -9.44
CA ARG A 115 -10.82 -21.67 -9.21
C ARG A 115 -10.16 -21.79 -7.83
N PHE A 116 -9.82 -20.67 -7.20
CA PHE A 116 -9.09 -20.62 -5.93
C PHE A 116 -9.84 -19.88 -4.83
N ASP A 117 -10.70 -18.91 -5.17
CA ASP A 117 -11.42 -18.07 -4.22
C ASP A 117 -12.87 -18.52 -3.95
N ALA A 118 -13.37 -19.53 -4.69
CA ALA A 118 -14.75 -20.01 -4.63
C ALA A 118 -15.83 -18.90 -4.76
N GLY A 119 -15.49 -17.77 -5.38
CA GLY A 119 -16.36 -16.60 -5.52
C GLY A 119 -16.25 -15.56 -4.41
N TYR A 120 -15.45 -15.77 -3.36
CA TYR A 120 -15.28 -14.82 -2.25
C TYR A 120 -14.29 -13.69 -2.54
N GLY A 121 -13.58 -13.76 -3.68
CA GLY A 121 -12.52 -12.82 -4.03
C GLY A 121 -11.28 -12.96 -3.14
N HIS A 122 -10.30 -12.12 -3.39
CA HIS A 122 -9.06 -12.08 -2.62
C HIS A 122 -8.54 -10.65 -2.48
N VAL A 123 -8.13 -10.27 -1.28
CA VAL A 123 -7.55 -8.96 -0.97
C VAL A 123 -6.14 -9.11 -0.40
N MET A 124 -5.26 -8.17 -0.75
CA MET A 124 -3.85 -8.14 -0.37
C MET A 124 -3.40 -6.71 -0.02
N LEU A 125 -2.31 -6.57 0.74
CA LEU A 125 -1.67 -5.28 1.02
C LEU A 125 -0.55 -5.00 0.02
N SER A 126 -0.63 -3.88 -0.69
CA SER A 126 0.47 -3.42 -1.56
C SER A 126 1.67 -2.96 -0.74
N GLN A 127 2.86 -3.39 -1.13
CA GLN A 127 4.12 -2.87 -0.57
C GLN A 127 4.60 -1.60 -1.27
N GLY A 128 4.01 -1.23 -2.41
CA GLY A 128 4.39 -0.04 -3.19
C GLY A 128 5.46 -0.29 -4.27
N ASP A 129 6.04 -1.48 -4.30
CA ASP A 129 7.12 -1.90 -5.22
C ASP A 129 6.66 -2.97 -6.23
N GLY A 130 5.35 -3.17 -6.35
CA GLY A 130 4.74 -4.22 -7.17
C GLY A 130 4.73 -5.61 -6.50
N THR A 131 5.09 -5.69 -5.22
CA THR A 131 4.87 -6.87 -4.38
C THR A 131 3.74 -6.64 -3.38
N TYR A 132 3.14 -7.74 -2.93
CA TYR A 132 1.95 -7.72 -2.08
C TYR A 132 2.07 -8.73 -0.96
N LEU A 133 1.62 -8.34 0.23
CA LEU A 133 1.52 -9.22 1.38
C LEU A 133 0.11 -9.79 1.45
N THR A 134 0.02 -11.12 1.48
CA THR A 134 -1.25 -11.85 1.41
C THR A 134 -1.34 -12.92 2.47
N ALA A 135 -2.55 -13.13 2.99
CA ALA A 135 -2.92 -14.27 3.80
C ALA A 135 -3.66 -15.33 2.97
N ASN A 136 -3.36 -16.60 3.22
CA ASN A 136 -3.97 -17.75 2.56
C ASN A 136 -4.47 -18.77 3.57
N TYR A 137 -5.70 -19.22 3.33
CA TYR A 137 -6.40 -20.18 4.17
C TYR A 137 -5.89 -21.61 3.97
N VAL A 138 -5.54 -22.00 2.74
CA VAL A 138 -5.43 -23.42 2.37
C VAL A 138 -4.00 -23.96 2.46
N VAL A 139 -3.00 -23.20 2.01
CA VAL A 139 -1.62 -23.71 1.84
C VAL A 139 -0.63 -22.89 2.66
N ALA A 140 0.25 -23.57 3.41
CA ALA A 140 1.37 -22.91 4.09
C ALA A 140 2.47 -22.50 3.07
N PRO A 141 3.16 -21.36 3.29
CA PRO A 141 3.02 -20.43 4.40
C PRO A 141 1.70 -19.64 4.34
N LYS A 142 1.05 -19.50 5.51
CA LYS A 142 -0.28 -18.88 5.63
C LYS A 142 -0.24 -17.39 5.36
N ILE A 143 0.90 -16.75 5.53
CA ILE A 143 1.14 -15.36 5.14
C ILE A 143 2.42 -15.34 4.31
N ARG A 144 2.42 -14.64 3.18
CA ARG A 144 3.58 -14.57 2.28
C ARG A 144 3.57 -13.31 1.43
N VAL A 145 4.73 -13.01 0.86
CA VAL A 145 4.89 -12.02 -0.20
C VAL A 145 4.62 -12.68 -1.56
N VAL A 146 3.84 -12.02 -2.40
CA VAL A 146 3.53 -12.43 -3.77
C VAL A 146 3.69 -11.27 -4.75
N ARG A 147 3.71 -11.59 -6.04
CA ARG A 147 3.46 -10.63 -7.12
C ARG A 147 2.08 -10.91 -7.70
N LEU A 148 1.50 -9.95 -8.42
CA LEU A 148 0.29 -10.22 -9.22
C LEU A 148 0.60 -11.38 -10.18
N GLY A 149 -0.09 -12.49 -9.98
CA GLY A 149 0.06 -13.72 -10.76
C GLY A 149 -1.03 -13.85 -11.80
N GLN A 150 -1.52 -15.07 -12.01
CA GLN A 150 -2.61 -15.35 -12.96
C GLN A 150 -4.00 -14.97 -12.47
N ASN A 151 -4.16 -14.60 -11.19
CA ASN A 151 -5.45 -14.15 -10.67
C ASN A 151 -5.90 -12.90 -11.42
N ARG A 152 -7.20 -12.79 -11.73
CA ARG A 152 -7.75 -11.62 -12.40
C ARG A 152 -7.68 -10.44 -11.44
N PHE A 153 -6.91 -9.43 -11.80
CA PHE A 153 -6.92 -8.15 -11.11
C PHE A 153 -8.28 -7.48 -11.25
N LEU A 154 -8.89 -7.11 -10.12
CA LEU A 154 -10.18 -6.40 -10.09
C LEU A 154 -9.97 -4.90 -9.92
N GLY A 155 -8.96 -4.51 -9.15
CA GLY A 155 -8.62 -3.13 -8.87
C GLY A 155 -7.93 -2.97 -7.52
N TRP A 156 -7.60 -1.73 -7.17
CA TRP A 156 -7.07 -1.37 -5.87
C TRP A 156 -7.84 -0.19 -5.27
N ALA A 157 -7.77 -0.03 -3.95
CA ALA A 157 -8.33 1.13 -3.26
C ALA A 157 -7.38 1.59 -2.16
N TYR A 158 -7.46 2.87 -1.81
CA TYR A 158 -6.86 3.34 -0.56
C TYR A 158 -7.51 2.63 0.62
N ALA A 159 -6.68 2.16 1.55
CA ALA A 159 -7.16 1.64 2.82
C ALA A 159 -7.96 2.72 3.58
N PRO A 160 -9.01 2.33 4.31
CA PRO A 160 -9.80 3.24 5.13
C PRO A 160 -8.93 3.99 6.12
#